data_AF-A0A7I7VUU6-F1
#
_entry.id   AF-A0A7I7VUU6-F1
#
_cell.length_a   1.000
_cell.length_b   1.000
_cell.length_c   1.000
_cell.angle_alpha   90.00
_cell.angle_beta   90.00
_cell.angle_gamma   90.00
#
_symmetry.space_group_name_H-M   'P 1'
#
loop_
_entity.id
_entity.type
_entity.pdbx_description
1 polymer ?
#
loop_
_entity_poly.entity_id
_entity_poly.type
_entity_poly.pdbx_seq_one_letter_code
_entity_poly.pdbx_strand_id
1 'polypeptide(L)'
;MTRGDILITSAELERRLGEGQRTTVLDVRWQLTRPDGRATYGEGHLPGAVYVSLEDELSDHTVPGPGRRPLPTGAAVQAAARRWGISEGVLTVV
;
A
#
# COMPACT_ATOMS: atom_id res chain seq x y z
N MET A 1 -3.88 -14.68 16.24
CA MET A 1 -3.22 -14.29 14.99
C MET A 1 -1.90 -15.02 14.88
N THR A 2 -1.72 -15.80 13.83
CA THR A 2 -0.44 -16.42 13.46
C THR A 2 0.20 -15.62 12.32
N ARG A 3 1.47 -15.91 12.01
CA ARG A 3 2.15 -15.31 10.86
C ARG A 3 1.43 -15.57 9.53
N GLY A 4 0.72 -16.70 9.41
CA GLY A 4 -0.06 -17.04 8.22
C GLY A 4 -1.32 -16.17 8.03
N ASP A 5 -1.77 -15.49 9.09
CA ASP A 5 -2.97 -14.65 9.02
C ASP A 5 -2.67 -13.26 8.40
N ILE A 6 -1.39 -12.87 8.33
CA ILE A 6 -0.95 -11.53 7.86
C ILE A 6 0.01 -11.57 6.68
N LEU A 7 0.51 -12.74 6.29
CA LEU A 7 1.43 -12.90 5.15
C LEU A 7 0.75 -13.70 4.04
N ILE A 8 1.04 -13.30 2.80
CA ILE A 8 0.68 -14.01 1.59
C ILE A 8 1.95 -14.36 0.82
N THR A 9 1.98 -15.53 0.16
CA THR A 9 3.09 -15.90 -0.71
C THR A 9 2.86 -15.33 -2.12
N SER A 10 3.94 -15.19 -2.89
CA SER A 10 3.82 -14.77 -4.30
C SER A 10 2.93 -15.71 -5.12
N ALA A 11 3.08 -17.03 -4.93
CA ALA A 11 2.26 -18.03 -5.62
C ALA A 11 0.77 -17.95 -5.25
N GLU A 12 0.45 -17.66 -3.98
CA GLU A 12 -0.94 -17.51 -3.55
C GLU A 12 -1.57 -16.22 -4.09
N LEU A 13 -0.80 -15.12 -4.14
CA LEU A 13 -1.24 -13.88 -4.76
C LEU A 13 -1.45 -14.04 -6.27
N GLU A 14 -0.50 -14.65 -6.97
CA GLU A 14 -0.59 -14.92 -8.41
C GLU A 14 -1.84 -15.74 -8.73
N ARG A 15 -2.08 -16.83 -8.00
CA ARG A 15 -3.27 -17.68 -8.17
C ARG A 15 -4.56 -16.90 -7.96
N ARG A 16 -4.67 -16.10 -6.89
CA ARG A 16 -5.85 -15.25 -6.62
C ARG A 16 -6.14 -14.28 -7.76
N LEU A 17 -5.10 -13.61 -8.27
CA LEU A 17 -5.22 -12.65 -9.37
C LEU A 17 -5.63 -13.36 -10.66
N GLY A 18 -5.02 -14.52 -10.96
CA GLY A 18 -5.37 -15.34 -12.12
C GLY A 18 -6.79 -15.91 -12.09
N GLU A 19 -7.33 -16.20 -10.91
CA GLU A 19 -8.72 -16.63 -10.70
C GLU A 19 -9.74 -15.48 -10.69
N GLY A 20 -9.29 -14.22 -10.84
CA GLY A 20 -10.16 -13.04 -10.83
C GLY A 20 -10.79 -12.74 -9.46
N GLN A 21 -10.20 -13.26 -8.37
CA GLN A 21 -10.65 -12.91 -7.02
C GLN A 21 -10.36 -11.44 -6.73
N ARG A 22 -11.38 -10.68 -6.32
CA ARG A 22 -11.21 -9.26 -5.98
C ARG A 22 -10.12 -9.09 -4.92
N THR A 23 -9.05 -8.39 -5.30
CA THR A 23 -7.86 -8.16 -4.47
C THR A 23 -7.37 -6.74 -4.73
N THR A 24 -7.13 -5.98 -3.67
CA THR A 24 -6.49 -4.66 -3.74
C THR A 24 -4.99 -4.87 -3.52
N VAL A 25 -4.16 -4.54 -4.51
CA VAL A 25 -2.70 -4.64 -4.40
C VAL A 25 -2.13 -3.23 -4.28
N LEU A 26 -1.40 -2.96 -3.21
CA LEU A 26 -0.76 -1.67 -2.98
C LEU A 26 0.75 -1.83 -3.17
N ASP A 27 1.33 -0.87 -3.87
CA ASP A 27 2.78 -0.78 -4.02
C ASP A 27 3.28 0.36 -3.14
N VAL A 28 3.78 0.01 -1.96
CA VAL A 28 4.27 0.96 -0.95
C VAL A 28 5.80 1.07 -1.00
N ARG A 29 6.41 0.87 -2.18
CA ARG A 29 7.87 0.89 -2.34
C ARG A 29 8.45 2.23 -1.87
N TRP A 30 9.54 2.15 -1.09
CA TRP A 30 10.27 3.32 -0.61
C TRP A 30 11.75 2.98 -0.42
N GLN A 31 12.63 3.93 -0.74
CA GLN A 31 14.08 3.81 -0.55
C GLN A 31 14.64 5.12 -0.01
N LEU A 32 15.62 5.05 0.91
CA LEU A 32 16.20 6.25 1.53
C LEU A 32 16.84 7.20 0.51
N THR A 33 17.48 6.66 -0.53
CA THR A 33 18.14 7.43 -1.59
C THR A 33 17.19 7.86 -2.70
N ARG A 34 15.97 7.29 -2.75
CA ARG A 34 14.91 7.61 -3.72
C ARG A 34 13.54 7.50 -3.03
N PRO A 35 13.15 8.51 -2.23
CA PRO A 35 11.93 8.46 -1.42
C PRO A 35 10.64 8.43 -2.26
N ASP A 36 10.65 9.10 -3.42
CA ASP A 36 9.57 8.99 -4.40
C ASP A 36 9.79 7.75 -5.28
N GLY A 37 8.95 6.75 -5.06
CA GLY A 37 8.96 5.47 -5.77
C GLY A 37 8.19 5.48 -7.09
N ARG A 38 7.51 6.57 -7.45
CA ARG A 38 6.60 6.63 -8.61
C ARG A 38 7.28 6.31 -9.93
N ALA A 39 8.51 6.79 -10.14
CA ALA A 39 9.29 6.49 -11.34
C ALA A 39 9.54 4.97 -11.47
N THR A 40 10.05 4.33 -10.41
CA THR A 40 10.29 2.88 -10.39
C THR A 40 8.99 2.10 -10.53
N TYR A 41 7.88 2.56 -9.96
CA TYR A 41 6.57 1.96 -10.16
C TYR A 41 6.22 1.95 -11.65
N GLY A 42 6.39 3.09 -12.34
CA GLY A 42 6.15 3.20 -13.78
C GLY A 42 7.04 2.32 -14.67
N GLU A 43 8.24 1.95 -14.18
CA GLU A 43 9.12 0.99 -14.86
C GLU A 43 8.61 -0.46 -14.76
N GLY A 44 7.84 -0.78 -13.72
CA GLY A 44 7.27 -2.11 -13.53
C GLY A 44 6.62 -2.30 -12.15
N HIS A 45 5.42 -2.87 -12.16
CA HIS A 45 4.62 -3.19 -10.98
C HIS A 45 3.72 -4.40 -11.25
N LEU A 46 3.11 -4.97 -10.20
CA LEU A 46 2.14 -6.06 -10.36
C LEU A 46 0.88 -5.57 -11.10
N PRO A 47 0.21 -6.44 -11.87
CA PRO A 47 -1.04 -6.08 -12.55
C PRO A 47 -2.10 -5.55 -11.56
N GLY A 48 -2.67 -4.40 -11.87
CA GLY A 48 -3.72 -3.78 -11.04
C GLY A 48 -3.25 -3.17 -9.72
N ALA A 49 -1.94 -3.20 -9.42
CA ALA A 49 -1.41 -2.54 -8.24
C ALA A 49 -1.67 -1.01 -8.28
N VAL A 50 -1.74 -0.40 -7.10
CA VAL A 50 -1.82 1.06 -6.94
C VAL A 50 -0.60 1.54 -6.17
N TYR A 51 0.14 2.50 -6.72
CA TYR A 51 1.25 3.14 -6.01
C TYR A 51 0.74 3.97 -4.82
N VAL A 52 1.34 3.76 -3.65
CA VAL A 52 1.05 4.49 -2.41
C VAL A 52 2.31 5.21 -1.95
N SER A 53 2.24 6.55 -1.85
CA SER A 53 3.36 7.34 -1.35
C SER A 53 3.47 7.22 0.16
N LEU A 54 4.59 6.66 0.64
CA LEU A 54 4.90 6.62 2.08
C LEU A 54 4.98 8.02 2.67
N GLU A 55 5.54 8.98 1.91
CA GLU A 55 5.80 10.33 2.39
C GLU A 55 4.55 11.23 2.33
N ASP A 56 3.69 11.06 1.33
CA ASP A 56 2.56 11.98 1.10
C ASP A 56 1.21 11.45 1.61
N GLU A 57 1.04 10.13 1.70
CA GLU A 57 -0.27 9.54 2.03
C GLU A 57 -0.26 8.67 3.29
N LEU A 58 0.90 8.17 3.70
CA LEU A 58 1.08 7.41 4.95
C LEU A 58 1.87 8.18 6.01
N SER A 59 2.29 9.41 5.70
CA SER A 59 2.95 10.33 6.62
C SER A 59 2.29 11.72 6.52
N ASP A 60 2.32 12.48 7.61
CA ASP A 60 1.90 13.89 7.63
C ASP A 60 3.03 14.74 8.20
N HIS A 61 3.81 15.34 7.30
CA HIS A 61 4.92 16.22 7.65
C HIS A 61 4.48 17.63 8.03
N THR A 62 3.18 17.93 8.00
CA THR A 62 2.62 19.24 8.41
C THR A 62 2.33 19.31 9.90
N VAL A 63 2.29 18.16 10.59
CA VAL A 63 2.03 18.07 12.03
C VAL A 63 3.29 17.71 12.82
N PRO A 64 3.45 18.24 14.04
CA PRO A 64 4.48 17.76 14.96
C PRO A 64 4.11 16.37 15.46
N GLY A 65 5.08 15.46 15.47
CA GLY A 65 4.90 14.10 15.99
C GLY A 65 6.23 13.40 16.24
N PRO A 66 6.22 12.23 16.91
CA PRO A 66 7.42 11.46 17.15
C PRO A 66 7.98 10.88 15.83
N GLY A 67 9.30 10.88 15.70
CA GLY A 67 10.01 10.26 14.58
C GLY A 67 10.10 11.14 13.31
N ARG A 68 10.65 10.56 12.23
CA ARG A 68 10.90 11.26 10.95
C ARG A 68 9.70 11.26 10.00
N ARG A 69 8.62 10.54 10.35
CA ARG A 69 7.39 10.37 9.57
C ARG A 69 6.20 10.33 10.53
N PRO A 70 5.70 11.49 10.98
CA PRO A 70 4.51 11.55 11.81
C PRO A 70 3.34 10.87 11.11
N LEU A 71 2.48 10.18 11.87
CA LEU A 71 1.31 9.53 11.29
C LEU A 71 0.26 10.57 10.86
N PRO A 72 -0.39 10.38 9.70
CA PRO A 72 -1.56 11.17 9.33
C PRO A 72 -2.75 10.85 10.24
N THR A 73 -3.74 11.74 10.25
CA THR A 73 -5.01 11.48 10.95
C THR A 73 -5.73 10.27 10.36
N GLY A 74 -6.54 9.58 11.18
CA GLY A 74 -7.32 8.44 10.70
C GLY A 74 -8.27 8.80 9.54
N ALA A 75 -8.82 10.01 9.54
CA ALA A 75 -9.67 10.50 8.45
C ALA A 75 -8.89 10.68 7.13
N ALA A 76 -7.65 11.18 7.21
CA ALA A 76 -6.77 11.32 6.04
C ALA A 76 -6.40 9.95 5.45
N VAL A 77 -6.01 8.98 6.29
CA VAL A 77 -5.73 7.61 5.86
C VAL A 77 -6.97 6.97 5.24
N GLN A 78 -8.15 7.13 5.84
CA GLN A 78 -9.38 6.57 5.30
C GLN A 78 -9.72 7.17 3.93
N ALA A 79 -9.53 8.48 3.75
CA ALA A 79 -9.74 9.13 2.45
C ALA A 79 -8.75 8.60 1.40
N ALA A 80 -7.48 8.39 1.77
CA ALA A 80 -6.47 7.81 0.88
C ALA A 80 -6.79 6.34 0.53
N ALA A 81 -7.12 5.52 1.53
CA ALA A 81 -7.54 4.13 1.39
C ALA A 81 -8.68 3.94 0.38
N ARG A 82 -9.68 4.83 0.42
CA ARG A 82 -10.79 4.81 -0.57
C ARG A 82 -10.30 5.11 -1.99
N ARG A 83 -9.34 6.02 -2.17
CA ARG A 83 -8.74 6.32 -3.48
C ARG A 83 -7.90 5.15 -4.00
N TRP A 84 -7.23 4.41 -3.11
CA TRP A 84 -6.49 3.20 -3.48
C TRP A 84 -7.38 2.00 -3.80
N GLY A 85 -8.68 2.10 -3.53
CA GLY A 85 -9.64 1.02 -3.77
C GLY A 85 -9.75 0.02 -2.62
N ILE A 86 -9.27 0.34 -1.41
CA ILE A 86 -9.54 -0.49 -0.23
C ILE A 86 -11.04 -0.48 0.05
N SER A 87 -11.62 -1.67 0.16
CA SER A 87 -13.03 -1.89 0.44
C SER A 87 -13.19 -2.97 1.49
N GLU A 88 -14.27 -2.88 2.26
CA GLU A 88 -14.61 -3.90 3.26
C GLU A 88 -14.82 -5.26 2.60
N GLY A 89 -14.31 -6.33 3.23
CA GLY A 89 -14.40 -7.70 2.72
C GLY A 89 -13.50 -8.01 1.52
N VAL A 90 -12.69 -7.06 1.05
CA VAL A 90 -11.71 -7.27 -0.03
C VAL A 90 -10.31 -7.41 0.57
N LEU A 91 -9.59 -8.47 0.17
CA LEU A 91 -8.20 -8.66 0.60
C LEU A 91 -7.33 -7.51 0.09
N THR A 92 -6.62 -6.85 1.00
CA THR A 92 -5.59 -5.87 0.66
C THR A 92 -4.21 -6.48 0.90
N VAL A 93 -3.35 -6.44 -0.12
CA VAL A 93 -1.96 -6.90 -0.09
C VAL A 93 -1.05 -5.70 -0.31
N VAL A 94 0.02 -5.61 0.47
CA VAL A 94 1.02 -4.52 0.44
C VAL A 94 2.41 -5.06 0.11
#